data_AF-A0A2E8BAR5-F1
#
_entry.id   AF-A0A2E8BAR5-F1
#
_cell.length_a   1.000
_cell.length_b   1.000
_cell.length_c   1.000
_cell.angle_alpha   90.00
_cell.angle_beta   90.00
_cell.angle_gamma   90.00
#
_symmetry.space_group_name_H-M   'P 1'
#
loop_
_entity.id
_entity.type
_entity.pdbx_description
1 polymer ?
#
loop_
_entity_poly.entity_id
_entity_poly.type
_entity_poly.pdbx_seq_one_letter_code
_entity_poly.pdbx_strand_id
1 'polypeptide(L)'
;MQRRILTAFVALTFLLVSASGCIGLLQGREYMEHLRGEVESETTTETTIVEHAFTNAEINVEWNEKFSVDSEVTRIGVYFKTEMAGEIIRELLPDFFDLREVTVEITDSNGNLKYNATHDTTKTAPYVLIEAEEDGKFVSGEWNINIIGTGGGIGTEQDNFLLSVDVARSCTIYPQDDVCVVD
;
A
#
# COMPACT_ATOMS: atom_id res chain seq x y z
N MET A 1 -21.33 -31.12 -70.49
CA MET A 1 -20.15 -30.62 -69.75
C MET A 1 -20.49 -29.39 -68.90
N GLN A 2 -21.18 -28.37 -69.42
CA GLN A 2 -21.59 -27.15 -68.70
C GLN A 2 -22.36 -27.38 -67.37
N ARG A 3 -23.27 -28.35 -67.31
CA ARG A 3 -24.10 -28.61 -66.12
C ARG A 3 -23.29 -29.12 -64.90
N ARG A 4 -22.16 -29.80 -65.12
CA ARG A 4 -21.25 -30.28 -64.06
C ARG A 4 -20.32 -29.19 -63.54
N ILE A 5 -19.95 -28.25 -64.42
CA ILE A 5 -19.13 -27.09 -64.07
C ILE A 5 -19.95 -26.11 -63.21
N LEU A 6 -21.24 -25.95 -63.53
CA LEU A 6 -22.14 -25.06 -62.81
C LEU A 6 -22.44 -25.56 -61.38
N THR A 7 -22.64 -26.87 -61.19
CA THR A 7 -22.80 -27.46 -59.84
C THR A 7 -21.52 -27.39 -59.02
N ALA A 8 -20.35 -27.59 -59.63
CA ALA A 8 -19.07 -27.42 -58.94
C ALA A 8 -18.87 -25.96 -58.48
N PHE A 9 -19.25 -24.99 -59.31
CA PHE A 9 -19.18 -23.57 -58.96
C PHE A 9 -20.08 -23.22 -57.77
N VAL A 10 -21.32 -23.71 -57.77
CA VAL A 10 -22.28 -23.44 -56.67
C VAL A 10 -21.80 -24.08 -55.36
N ALA A 11 -21.30 -25.32 -55.40
CA ALA A 11 -20.76 -25.98 -54.22
C ALA A 11 -19.54 -25.24 -53.65
N LEU A 12 -18.65 -24.74 -54.52
CA LEU A 12 -17.49 -23.96 -54.11
C LEU A 12 -17.89 -22.64 -53.46
N THR A 13 -18.91 -21.95 -54.00
CA THR A 13 -19.41 -20.70 -53.41
C THR A 13 -20.02 -20.91 -52.03
N PHE A 14 -20.75 -22.01 -51.81
CA PHE A 14 -21.32 -22.32 -50.49
C PHE A 14 -20.23 -22.62 -49.45
N LEU A 15 -19.16 -23.31 -49.84
CA LEU A 15 -18.00 -23.58 -48.98
C LEU A 15 -17.20 -22.32 -48.64
N LEU A 16 -17.05 -21.40 -49.61
CA LEU A 16 -16.35 -20.13 -49.37
C LEU A 16 -17.15 -19.23 -48.42
N VAL A 17 -18.48 -19.19 -48.55
CA VAL A 17 -19.38 -18.42 -47.66
C VAL A 17 -19.39 -18.99 -46.24
N SER A 18 -19.33 -20.31 -46.07
CA SER A 18 -19.24 -20.91 -44.73
C SER A 18 -17.90 -20.68 -44.06
N ALA A 19 -16.78 -20.75 -44.81
CA ALA A 19 -15.44 -20.47 -44.28
C ALA A 19 -15.24 -18.98 -43.93
N SER A 20 -15.83 -18.05 -44.68
CA SER A 20 -15.77 -16.61 -44.36
C SER A 20 -16.53 -16.25 -43.09
N GLY A 21 -17.60 -16.98 -42.77
CA GLY A 21 -18.37 -16.75 -41.55
C GLY A 21 -17.57 -16.97 -40.27
N CYS A 22 -16.74 -18.03 -40.23
CA CYS A 22 -15.93 -18.34 -39.04
C CYS A 22 -14.78 -17.35 -38.84
N ILE A 23 -14.11 -16.93 -39.91
CA ILE A 23 -13.02 -15.93 -39.82
C ILE A 23 -13.60 -14.54 -39.49
N GLY A 24 -14.76 -14.19 -40.04
CA GLY A 24 -15.43 -12.92 -39.73
C GLY A 24 -15.85 -12.81 -38.27
N LEU A 25 -16.26 -13.92 -37.62
CA LEU A 25 -16.56 -13.93 -36.19
C LEU A 25 -15.31 -13.76 -35.32
N LEU A 26 -14.16 -14.29 -35.76
CA LEU A 26 -12.90 -14.11 -35.05
C LEU A 26 -12.42 -12.65 -35.13
N GLN A 27 -12.47 -12.05 -36.32
CA GLN A 27 -12.21 -10.62 -36.50
C GLN A 27 -13.20 -9.75 -35.73
N GLY A 28 -14.48 -10.14 -35.67
CA GLY A 28 -15.48 -9.46 -34.86
C GLY A 28 -15.15 -9.51 -33.37
N ARG A 29 -14.68 -10.65 -32.85
CA ARG A 29 -14.25 -10.78 -31.45
C ARG A 29 -13.03 -9.91 -31.16
N GLU A 30 -12.00 -9.97 -32.00
CA GLU A 30 -10.78 -9.19 -31.82
C GLU A 30 -11.06 -7.68 -31.91
N TYR A 31 -11.93 -7.27 -32.83
CA TYR A 31 -12.37 -5.88 -32.95
C TYR A 31 -13.15 -5.40 -31.71
N MET A 32 -14.03 -6.24 -31.16
CA MET A 32 -14.74 -5.92 -29.91
C MET A 32 -13.80 -5.86 -28.70
N GLU A 33 -12.77 -6.72 -28.65
CA GLU A 33 -11.75 -6.66 -27.59
C GLU A 33 -10.88 -5.40 -27.74
N HIS A 34 -10.54 -5.01 -28.97
CA HIS A 34 -9.83 -3.76 -29.22
C HIS A 34 -10.64 -2.52 -28.82
N LEU A 35 -11.96 -2.54 -29.03
CA LEU A 35 -12.87 -1.49 -28.57
C LEU A 35 -13.04 -1.46 -27.05
N ARG A 36 -12.68 -2.53 -26.33
CA ARG A 36 -12.77 -2.59 -24.87
C ARG A 36 -11.82 -1.61 -24.20
N GLY A 37 -10.68 -1.29 -24.84
CA GLY A 37 -9.62 -0.46 -24.27
C GLY A 37 -8.57 -1.28 -23.52
N GLU A 38 -7.41 -0.67 -23.28
CA GLU A 38 -6.36 -1.28 -22.48
C GLU A 38 -6.74 -1.26 -20.99
N VAL A 39 -6.17 -2.21 -20.26
CA VAL A 39 -6.36 -2.33 -18.81
C VAL A 39 -5.30 -1.46 -18.13
N GLU A 40 -5.71 -0.62 -17.18
CA GLU A 40 -4.79 0.24 -16.44
C GLU A 40 -4.46 -0.34 -15.07
N SER A 41 -3.19 -0.26 -14.67
CA SER A 41 -2.76 -0.62 -13.31
C SER A 41 -2.69 0.64 -12.45
N GLU A 42 -3.53 0.74 -11.43
CA GLU A 42 -3.50 1.81 -10.44
C GLU A 42 -2.90 1.30 -9.11
N THR A 43 -2.34 2.21 -8.32
CA THR A 43 -1.87 1.88 -6.97
C THR A 43 -2.71 2.61 -5.93
N THR A 44 -3.44 1.86 -5.12
CA THR A 44 -4.21 2.39 -3.98
C THR A 44 -3.37 2.32 -2.73
N THR A 45 -3.23 3.44 -2.01
CA THR A 45 -2.47 3.50 -0.76
C THR A 45 -3.44 3.68 0.41
N GLU A 46 -3.36 2.78 1.38
CA GLU A 46 -4.05 2.89 2.66
C GLU A 46 -3.04 3.34 3.72
N THR A 47 -3.40 4.36 4.49
CA THR A 47 -2.50 4.96 5.48
C THR A 47 -3.04 4.79 6.88
N THR A 48 -2.24 4.20 7.76
CA THR A 48 -2.51 4.14 9.21
C THR A 48 -1.69 5.23 9.91
N ILE A 49 -2.38 6.16 10.57
CA ILE A 49 -1.75 7.28 11.27
C ILE A 49 -1.91 7.11 12.77
N VAL A 50 -0.81 7.23 13.50
CA VAL A 50 -0.79 7.29 14.96
C VAL A 50 -0.05 8.56 15.37
N GLU A 51 -0.77 9.48 16.00
CA GLU A 51 -0.21 10.72 16.51
C GLU A 51 -0.61 10.94 17.96
N HIS A 52 0.29 11.55 18.73
CA HIS A 52 0.02 11.91 20.12
C HIS A 52 0.77 13.17 20.51
N ALA A 53 0.12 13.99 21.33
CA ALA A 53 0.72 15.15 21.97
C ALA A 53 0.70 14.94 23.48
N PHE A 54 1.88 15.00 24.09
CA PHE A 54 2.06 14.81 25.53
C PHE A 54 1.59 16.06 26.26
N THR A 55 0.45 15.95 26.95
CA THR A 55 -0.15 17.09 27.66
C THR A 55 0.34 17.24 29.10
N ASN A 56 0.90 16.17 29.66
CA ASN A 56 1.50 16.10 30.98
C ASN A 56 2.78 15.25 30.90
N ALA A 57 3.47 15.05 32.03
CA ALA A 57 4.55 14.07 32.11
C ALA A 57 3.97 12.65 32.05
N GLU A 58 4.19 11.99 30.92
CA GLU A 58 3.73 10.63 30.62
C GLU A 58 4.96 9.75 30.41
N ILE A 59 5.01 8.59 31.06
CA ILE A 59 6.18 7.73 31.10
C ILE A 59 5.80 6.33 30.62
N ASN A 60 6.52 5.83 29.61
CA ASN A 60 6.35 4.50 29.02
C ASN A 60 4.88 4.21 28.68
N VAL A 61 4.22 5.16 28.03
CA VAL A 61 2.88 4.94 27.51
C VAL A 61 2.97 4.14 26.22
N GLU A 62 2.10 3.15 26.07
CA GLU A 62 2.09 2.24 24.92
C GLU A 62 0.87 2.53 24.03
N TRP A 63 1.12 2.64 22.72
CA TRP A 63 0.09 2.68 21.68
C TRP A 63 0.27 1.46 20.79
N ASN A 64 -0.75 0.62 20.75
CA ASN A 64 -0.77 -0.59 19.95
C ASN A 64 -1.82 -0.44 18.84
N GLU A 65 -1.36 -0.47 17.60
CA GLU A 65 -2.22 -0.40 16.42
C GLU A 65 -1.95 -1.56 15.47
N LYS A 66 -2.87 -1.79 14.55
CA LYS A 66 -2.78 -2.89 13.59
C LYS A 66 -3.15 -2.43 12.20
N PHE A 67 -2.53 -3.05 11.21
CA PHE A 67 -2.91 -2.90 9.80
C PHE A 67 -2.86 -4.24 9.09
N SER A 68 -3.68 -4.38 8.05
CA SER A 68 -3.78 -5.62 7.28
C SER A 68 -2.86 -5.59 6.06
N VAL A 69 -2.16 -6.70 5.86
CA VAL A 69 -1.33 -6.95 4.67
C VAL A 69 -1.88 -8.17 3.96
N ASP A 70 -2.22 -8.02 2.69
CA ASP A 70 -2.68 -9.09 1.80
C ASP A 70 -1.59 -9.41 0.76
N SER A 71 -1.93 -10.29 -0.19
CA SER A 71 -1.01 -10.70 -1.25
C SER A 71 -0.78 -9.65 -2.34
N GLU A 72 -1.57 -8.57 -2.38
CA GLU A 72 -1.48 -7.52 -3.40
C GLU A 72 -0.72 -6.29 -2.91
N VAL A 73 -0.35 -6.26 -1.63
CA VAL A 73 0.57 -5.24 -1.10
C VAL A 73 1.88 -5.33 -1.85
N THR A 74 2.23 -4.23 -2.51
CA THR A 74 3.46 -4.09 -3.29
C THR A 74 4.50 -3.25 -2.58
N ARG A 75 4.10 -2.34 -1.68
CA ARG A 75 5.02 -1.50 -0.91
C ARG A 75 4.42 -1.19 0.46
N ILE A 76 5.27 -1.21 1.48
CA ILE A 76 4.95 -0.68 2.80
C ILE A 76 5.99 0.38 3.12
N GLY A 77 5.54 1.60 3.41
CA GLY A 77 6.40 2.70 3.77
C GLY A 77 6.06 3.25 5.15
N VAL A 78 7.08 3.75 5.83
CA VAL A 78 6.98 4.23 7.20
C VAL A 78 7.56 5.63 7.25
N TYR A 79 6.77 6.55 7.79
CA TYR A 79 7.18 7.90 8.13
C TYR A 79 7.05 8.11 9.62
N PHE A 80 8.15 8.47 10.28
CA PHE A 80 8.16 8.69 11.72
C PHE A 80 8.79 10.05 12.03
N LYS A 81 8.08 10.84 12.83
CA LYS A 81 8.50 12.18 13.25
C LYS A 81 8.22 12.37 14.73
N THR A 82 9.13 13.06 15.39
CA THR A 82 9.00 13.49 16.78
C THR A 82 9.32 14.98 16.88
N GLU A 83 8.58 15.70 17.71
CA GLU A 83 8.87 17.08 18.08
C GLU A 83 8.91 17.16 19.60
N MET A 84 10.09 17.40 20.14
CA MET A 84 10.28 17.60 21.57
C MET A 84 10.36 19.10 21.85
N ALA A 85 9.43 19.61 22.65
CA ALA A 85 9.37 21.01 23.04
C ALA A 85 10.28 21.31 24.25
N GLY A 86 10.49 22.59 24.53
CA GLY A 86 11.15 23.03 25.77
C GLY A 86 12.68 22.93 25.76
N GLU A 87 13.37 23.38 24.70
CA GLU A 87 14.84 23.59 24.75
C GLU A 87 15.25 24.44 25.97
N ILE A 88 14.41 25.41 26.35
CA ILE A 88 14.60 26.33 27.48
C ILE A 88 14.42 25.61 28.84
N ILE A 89 13.54 24.60 28.90
CA ILE A 89 13.25 23.83 30.12
C ILE A 89 14.29 22.72 30.33
N ARG A 90 14.90 22.23 29.24
CA ARG A 90 16.00 21.24 29.27
C ARG A 90 17.24 21.75 30.01
N GLU A 91 17.52 23.06 29.97
CA GLU A 91 18.60 23.67 30.78
C GLU A 91 18.27 23.72 32.29
N LEU A 92 16.98 23.69 32.67
CA LEU A 92 16.54 23.89 34.04
C LEU A 92 16.42 22.58 34.85
N LEU A 93 16.11 21.44 34.20
CA LEU A 93 15.91 20.13 34.85
C LEU A 93 16.43 18.95 34.00
N PRO A 94 17.76 18.79 33.86
CA PRO A 94 18.36 17.78 32.97
C PRO A 94 17.97 16.33 33.31
N ASP A 95 17.90 15.96 34.59
CA ASP A 95 17.65 14.57 35.02
C ASP A 95 16.24 14.04 34.73
N PHE A 96 15.25 14.92 34.48
CA PHE A 96 13.87 14.53 34.16
C PHE A 96 13.61 14.42 32.66
N PHE A 97 14.47 15.03 31.84
CA PHE A 97 14.31 15.12 30.39
C PHE A 97 15.18 14.13 29.60
N ASP A 98 16.13 13.46 30.24
CA ASP A 98 16.96 12.38 29.66
C ASP A 98 16.18 11.07 29.41
N LEU A 99 14.92 11.01 29.84
CA LEU A 99 14.04 9.86 29.63
C LEU A 99 13.06 10.05 28.47
N ARG A 100 13.08 11.21 27.80
CA ARG A 100 12.17 11.48 26.68
C ARG A 100 12.60 10.70 25.46
N GLU A 101 11.76 9.77 25.06
CA GLU A 101 12.06 8.85 24.00
C GLU A 101 10.76 8.29 23.45
N VAL A 102 10.67 8.19 22.12
CA VAL A 102 9.60 7.48 21.44
C VAL A 102 10.25 6.39 20.61
N THR A 103 9.92 5.15 20.93
CA THR A 103 10.32 3.95 20.21
C THR A 103 9.13 3.41 19.44
N VAL A 104 9.34 3.13 18.16
CA VAL A 104 8.35 2.51 17.27
C VAL A 104 8.90 1.17 16.82
N GLU A 105 8.09 0.13 16.97
CA GLU A 105 8.35 -1.21 16.49
C GLU A 105 7.20 -1.68 15.61
N ILE A 106 7.52 -2.19 14.43
CA ILE A 106 6.54 -2.82 13.54
C ILE A 106 6.94 -4.27 13.35
N THR A 107 6.02 -5.17 13.66
CA THR A 107 6.19 -6.62 13.52
C THR A 107 5.22 -7.18 12.48
N ASP A 108 5.70 -8.14 11.69
CA ASP A 108 4.86 -8.87 10.76
C ASP A 108 3.87 -9.82 11.48
N SER A 109 2.99 -10.47 10.70
CA SER A 109 2.00 -11.42 11.23
C SER A 109 2.60 -12.69 11.85
N ASN A 110 3.86 -12.98 11.59
CA ASN A 110 4.61 -14.07 12.22
C ASN A 110 5.32 -13.62 13.50
N GLY A 111 5.30 -12.32 13.83
CA GLY A 111 5.97 -11.72 14.98
C GLY A 111 7.44 -11.35 14.72
N ASN A 112 7.91 -11.33 13.47
CA ASN A 112 9.26 -10.86 13.16
C ASN A 112 9.30 -9.33 13.11
N LEU A 113 10.33 -8.74 13.69
CA LEU A 113 10.57 -7.31 13.65
C LEU A 113 10.99 -6.87 12.23
N LYS A 114 10.23 -5.93 11.66
CA LYS A 114 10.45 -5.39 10.31
C LYS A 114 10.92 -3.94 10.30
N TYR A 115 10.52 -3.17 11.30
CA TYR A 115 10.97 -1.80 11.48
C TYR A 115 11.14 -1.51 12.96
N ASN A 116 12.24 -0.83 13.31
CA ASN A 116 12.49 -0.33 14.64
C ASN A 116 13.17 1.04 14.51
N ALA A 117 12.61 2.04 15.17
CA ALA A 117 13.24 3.34 15.30
C ALA A 117 12.97 3.96 16.65
N THR A 118 14.00 4.57 17.22
CA THR A 118 13.92 5.26 18.50
C THR A 118 14.42 6.70 18.35
N HIS A 119 13.63 7.65 18.82
CA HIS A 119 13.93 9.09 18.77
C HIS A 119 13.78 9.72 20.15
N ASP A 120 14.83 10.40 20.59
CA ASP A 120 15.00 11.07 21.89
C ASP A 120 14.92 12.61 21.78
N THR A 121 14.87 13.12 20.56
CA THR A 121 14.98 14.53 20.22
C THR A 121 14.07 14.87 19.06
N THR A 122 13.84 16.15 18.79
CA THR A 122 13.10 16.61 17.60
C THR A 122 13.78 16.12 16.33
N LYS A 123 13.19 15.09 15.73
CA LYS A 123 13.76 14.41 14.57
C LYS A 123 12.65 13.93 13.65
N THR A 124 12.86 14.17 12.37
CA THR A 124 12.11 13.54 11.29
C THR A 124 12.96 12.44 10.70
N ALA A 125 12.51 11.19 10.81
CA ALA A 125 13.13 10.08 10.10
C ALA A 125 12.91 10.23 8.59
N PRO A 126 13.86 9.80 7.74
CA PRO A 126 13.57 9.66 6.33
C PRO A 126 12.42 8.65 6.14
N TYR A 127 11.66 8.80 5.06
CA TYR A 127 10.67 7.81 4.67
C TYR A 127 11.38 6.48 4.37
N VAL A 128 11.03 5.42 5.11
CA VAL A 128 11.66 4.09 4.99
C VAL A 128 10.69 3.14 4.32
N LEU A 129 11.17 2.42 3.30
CA LEU A 129 10.44 1.30 2.71
C LEU A 129 10.83 0.02 3.42
N ILE A 130 9.84 -0.75 3.89
CA ILE A 130 10.08 -2.09 4.42
C ILE A 130 10.37 -3.02 3.24
N GLU A 131 11.45 -3.79 3.35
CA GLU A 131 11.80 -4.79 2.33
C GLU A 131 10.86 -5.99 2.41
N ALA A 132 10.41 -6.44 1.23
CA ALA A 132 9.66 -7.68 1.09
C ALA A 132 10.57 -8.90 1.37
N GLU A 133 9.96 -10.08 1.53
CA GLU A 133 10.70 -11.33 1.67
C GLU A 133 11.49 -11.70 0.40
N GLU A 134 12.31 -12.76 0.45
CA GLU A 134 13.11 -13.22 -0.69
C GLU A 134 12.29 -13.53 -1.95
N ASP A 135 11.00 -13.88 -1.79
CA ASP A 135 10.06 -14.13 -2.89
C ASP A 135 9.46 -12.85 -3.47
N GLY A 136 9.83 -11.68 -2.94
CA GLY A 136 9.35 -10.37 -3.34
C GLY A 136 7.95 -10.04 -2.81
N LYS A 137 7.41 -10.82 -1.86
CA LYS A 137 6.08 -10.59 -1.26
C LYS A 137 6.18 -10.25 0.22
N PHE A 138 5.16 -9.56 0.72
CA PHE A 138 5.01 -9.34 2.15
C PHE A 138 4.25 -10.51 2.79
N VAL A 139 4.57 -10.81 4.04
CA VAL A 139 3.84 -11.82 4.81
C VAL A 139 2.40 -11.35 4.99
N SER A 140 1.44 -12.12 4.48
CA SER A 140 0.03 -11.77 4.63
C SER A 140 -0.46 -11.98 6.07
N GLY A 141 -1.40 -11.16 6.51
CA GLY A 141 -2.00 -11.19 7.84
C GLY A 141 -2.06 -9.81 8.50
N GLU A 142 -2.42 -9.80 9.79
CA GLU A 142 -2.39 -8.57 10.60
C GLU A 142 -0.96 -8.30 11.07
N TRP A 143 -0.46 -7.12 10.74
CA TRP A 143 0.80 -6.59 11.24
C TRP A 143 0.52 -5.70 12.44
N ASN A 144 1.44 -5.69 13.40
CA ASN A 144 1.29 -4.92 14.64
C ASN A 144 2.28 -3.75 14.65
N ILE A 145 1.78 -2.60 15.06
CA ILE A 145 2.54 -1.39 15.37
C ILE A 145 2.52 -1.27 16.89
N ASN A 146 3.69 -1.25 17.50
CA ASN A 146 3.88 -0.98 18.92
C ASN A 146 4.70 0.30 19.08
N ILE A 147 4.13 1.30 19.73
CA ILE A 147 4.81 2.56 20.03
C ILE A 147 4.91 2.69 21.54
N ILE A 148 6.12 2.90 22.05
CA ILE A 148 6.36 3.17 23.46
C ILE A 148 6.97 4.56 23.56
N GLY A 149 6.29 5.45 24.27
CA GLY A 149 6.68 6.85 24.36
C GLY A 149 6.72 7.36 25.79
N THR A 150 7.77 8.11 26.07
CA THR A 150 7.92 8.94 27.27
C THR A 150 8.10 10.37 26.82
N GLY A 151 7.27 11.28 27.33
CA GLY A 151 7.24 12.66 26.89
C GLY A 151 6.60 13.57 27.94
N GLY A 152 6.71 14.87 27.72
CA GLY A 152 6.15 15.87 28.62
C GLY A 152 5.58 17.06 27.88
N GLY A 153 4.65 17.75 28.52
CA GLY A 153 4.18 19.04 28.04
C GLY A 153 3.53 19.86 29.14
N ILE A 154 3.64 21.18 29.02
CA ILE A 154 2.94 22.14 29.88
C ILE A 154 2.44 23.29 29.00
N GLY A 155 1.12 23.53 29.02
CA GLY A 155 0.53 24.65 28.28
C GLY A 155 0.73 24.49 26.77
N THR A 156 1.43 25.43 26.14
CA THR A 156 1.70 25.46 24.69
C THR A 156 3.00 24.77 24.28
N GLU A 157 3.85 24.37 25.24
CA GLU A 157 5.08 23.62 24.96
C GLU A 157 4.82 22.15 25.29
N GLN A 158 4.54 21.36 24.25
CA GLN A 158 4.21 19.94 24.37
C GLN A 158 5.08 19.14 23.41
N ASP A 159 5.63 18.04 23.91
CA ASP A 159 6.24 17.02 23.07
C ASP A 159 5.13 16.35 22.23
N ASN A 160 5.43 15.96 21.00
CA ASN A 160 4.52 15.21 20.15
C ASN A 160 5.26 14.22 19.25
N PHE A 161 4.52 13.23 18.75
CA PHE A 161 5.01 12.34 17.70
C PHE A 161 3.92 12.08 16.66
N LEU A 162 4.36 11.72 15.47
CA LEU A 162 3.54 11.31 14.34
C LEU A 162 4.20 10.10 13.67
N LEU A 163 3.48 9.00 13.62
CA LEU A 163 3.79 7.83 12.81
C LEU A 163 2.74 7.70 11.72
N SER A 164 3.19 7.50 10.48
CA SER A 164 2.34 7.17 9.33
C SER A 164 2.89 5.93 8.66
N VAL A 165 2.06 4.91 8.50
CA VAL A 165 2.38 3.69 7.77
C VAL A 165 1.52 3.62 6.52
N ASP A 166 2.17 3.66 5.36
CA ASP A 166 1.53 3.66 4.05
C ASP A 166 1.63 2.26 3.43
N VAL A 167 0.50 1.63 3.19
CA VAL A 167 0.39 0.30 2.56
C VAL A 167 -0.16 0.47 1.15
N ALA A 168 0.69 0.29 0.14
CA ALA A 168 0.33 0.43 -1.26
C ALA A 168 -0.01 -0.92 -1.89
N ARG A 169 -1.22 -1.03 -2.43
CA ARG A 169 -1.73 -2.18 -3.18
C ARG A 169 -1.77 -1.86 -4.66
N SER A 170 -1.42 -2.83 -5.51
CA SER A 170 -1.68 -2.72 -6.95
C SER A 170 -3.08 -3.23 -7.25
N CYS A 171 -3.88 -2.47 -8.00
CA CYS A 171 -5.14 -2.94 -8.54
C CYS A 171 -5.26 -2.69 -10.03
N THR A 172 -6.22 -3.39 -10.62
CA THR A 172 -6.45 -3.42 -12.05
C THR A 172 -7.77 -2.73 -12.33
N ILE A 173 -7.74 -1.67 -13.15
CA ILE A 173 -8.95 -0.98 -13.59
C ILE A 173 -9.33 -1.50 -14.97
N TYR A 174 -10.53 -2.08 -15.03
CA TYR A 174 -11.15 -2.43 -16.28
C TYR A 174 -11.92 -1.23 -16.84
N PRO A 175 -11.71 -0.86 -18.13
CA PRO A 175 -12.31 0.33 -18.74
C PRO A 175 -13.84 0.32 -18.82
N GLN A 176 -14.50 -0.81 -18.54
CA GLN A 176 -15.96 -0.92 -18.53
C GLN A 176 -16.57 -0.61 -17.16
N ASP A 177 -15.80 -0.77 -16.08
CA ASP A 177 -16.32 -0.73 -14.72
C ASP A 177 -15.76 0.41 -13.87
N ASP A 178 -14.69 1.11 -14.30
CA ASP A 178 -14.05 2.28 -13.62
C ASP A 178 -13.86 2.09 -12.10
N VAL A 179 -13.81 0.83 -11.67
CA VAL A 179 -13.68 0.38 -10.31
C VAL A 179 -12.39 -0.42 -10.25
N CYS A 180 -11.55 -0.05 -9.29
CA CYS A 180 -10.32 -0.75 -8.92
C CYS A 180 -10.70 -2.17 -8.45
N VAL A 181 -10.47 -3.15 -9.32
CA VAL A 181 -10.65 -4.57 -9.00
C VAL A 181 -9.31 -5.10 -8.54
N VAL A 182 -9.37 -5.69 -7.36
CA VAL A 182 -8.26 -6.28 -6.64
C VAL A 182 -8.35 -7.78 -6.94
N ASP A 183 -7.34 -8.33 -7.62
CA ASP A 183 -7.35 -9.66 -8.27
C ASP A 183 -6.57 -10.72 -7.46
#